data_AF-A0A6M2DJV1-F1
#
_entry.id   AF-A0A6M2DJV1-F1
#
_cell.length_a   1.000
_cell.length_b   1.000
_cell.length_c   1.000
_cell.angle_alpha   90.00
_cell.angle_beta   90.00
_cell.angle_gamma   90.00
#
_symmetry.space_group_name_H-M   'P 1'
#
loop_
_entity.id
_entity.type
_entity.pdbx_description
1 polymer ?
#
loop_
_entity_poly.entity_id
_entity_poly.type
_entity_poly.pdbx_seq_one_letter_code
_entity_poly.pdbx_strand_id
1 'polypeptide(L)' 'MYFRNERLQYFLNRWPGRRTFGIYRFLPIFFVAGAVLEFSMIKWQVGETNFYKVYKRNQARKIVATRLSQENA' A
#
# COMPACT_ATOMS: atom_id res chain seq x y z
N MET A 1 7.52 23.78 29.24
CA MET A 1 6.18 23.37 29.71
C MET A 1 5.51 22.64 28.56
N TYR A 2 5.51 21.29 28.58
CA TYR A 2 4.89 20.52 27.49
C TYR A 2 3.38 20.77 27.51
N PHE A 3 2.82 21.29 26.41
CA PHE A 3 1.37 21.42 26.22
C PHE A 3 0.74 20.03 26.16
N ARG A 4 0.47 19.47 27.34
CA ARG A 4 -0.08 18.15 27.52
C ARG A 4 -1.58 18.23 27.31
N ASN A 5 -2.02 17.95 26.10
CA ASN A 5 -3.43 17.95 25.75
C ASN A 5 -4.11 16.73 26.39
N GLU A 6 -4.95 16.96 27.40
CA GLU A 6 -5.51 15.90 28.26
C GLU A 6 -6.41 14.93 27.50
N ARG A 7 -7.11 15.43 26.48
CA ARG A 7 -7.96 14.61 25.61
C ARG A 7 -7.12 13.59 24.83
N LEU A 8 -6.00 14.04 24.26
CA LEU A 8 -5.07 13.16 23.55
C LEU A 8 -4.49 12.10 24.50
N GLN A 9 -4.10 12.49 25.71
CA GLN A 9 -3.63 11.51 26.69
C GLN A 9 -4.69 10.49 27.10
N TYR A 10 -5.95 10.90 27.25
CA TYR A 10 -7.05 10.01 27.58
C TYR A 10 -7.24 8.94 26.50
N PHE A 11 -7.30 9.34 25.22
CA PHE A 11 -7.39 8.40 24.10
C PHE A 11 -6.16 7.49 23.98
N LEU A 12 -4.95 8.03 24.17
CA LEU A 12 -3.70 7.26 24.11
C LEU A 12 -3.55 6.26 25.28
N ASN A 13 -4.11 6.56 26.45
CA ASN A 13 -4.11 5.67 27.61
C ASN A 13 -5.22 4.61 27.54
N ARG A 14 -6.29 4.86 26.77
CA ARG A 14 -7.35 3.87 26.50
C ARG A 14 -6.91 2.77 25.53
N TRP A 15 -5.77 2.96 24.85
CA TRP A 15 -5.23 2.00 23.89
C TRP A 15 -4.81 0.68 24.58
N PRO A 16 -5.40 -0.48 24.21
CA PRO A 16 -5.03 -1.77 24.77
C PRO A 16 -3.62 -2.19 24.30
N GLY A 17 -2.76 -2.67 25.21
CA GLY A 17 -1.37 -3.02 24.89
C GLY A 17 -0.31 -2.12 25.54
N ARG A 18 -0.71 -1.11 26.32
CA ARG A 18 0.20 -0.28 27.14
C ARG A 18 1.03 -1.11 28.14
N ARG A 19 0.48 -2.23 28.63
CA ARG A 19 1.14 -3.12 29.62
C ARG A 19 2.08 -4.16 29.01
N THR A 20 1.80 -4.60 27.78
CA THR A 20 2.53 -5.70 27.10
C THR A 20 3.50 -5.20 26.03
N PHE A 21 3.17 -4.10 25.32
CA PHE A 21 3.96 -3.57 24.21
C PHE A 21 4.62 -2.21 24.50
N GLY A 22 4.30 -1.56 25.63
CA GLY A 22 4.99 -0.36 26.11
C GLY A 22 5.11 0.78 25.08
N ILE A 23 6.34 1.11 24.70
CA ILE A 23 6.67 2.14 23.70
C ILE A 23 6.26 1.69 22.28
N TYR A 24 6.33 0.38 22.00
CA TYR A 24 6.02 -0.23 20.69
C TYR A 24 4.54 -0.55 20.49
N ARG A 25 3.63 0.02 21.28
CA ARG A 25 2.18 -0.21 21.17
C ARG A 25 1.58 0.11 19.79
N PHE A 26 2.26 0.94 19.00
CA PHE A 26 1.84 1.32 17.65
C PHE A 26 2.43 0.42 16.57
N LEU A 27 3.42 -0.40 16.89
CA LEU A 27 4.10 -1.27 15.91
C LEU A 27 3.12 -2.21 15.18
N PRO A 28 2.15 -2.87 15.85
CA PRO A 28 1.19 -3.72 15.14
C PRO A 28 0.33 -2.95 14.13
N ILE A 29 0.01 -1.69 14.42
CA ILE A 29 -0.79 -0.84 13.53
C ILE A 29 0.00 -0.49 12.28
N PHE A 30 1.26 -0.11 12.42
CA PHE A 30 2.13 0.17 11.28
C PHE A 30 2.38 -1.07 10.43
N PHE A 31 2.51 -2.23 11.07
CA PHE A 31 2.63 -3.51 10.37
C PHE A 31 1.37 -3.83 9.54
N VAL A 32 0.19 -3.74 10.15
CA VAL A 32 -1.08 -3.95 9.44
C VAL A 32 -1.29 -2.90 8.35
N ALA A 33 -0.95 -1.63 8.61
CA ALA A 33 -1.04 -0.57 7.61
C ALA A 33 -0.11 -0.83 6.41
N GLY A 34 1.12 -1.30 6.66
CA GLY A 34 2.05 -1.72 5.60
C GLY A 34 1.48 -2.89 4.79
N ALA A 35 0.99 -3.93 5.46
CA ALA A 35 0.35 -5.08 4.80
C ALA A 35 -0.89 -4.67 3.99
N VAL A 36 -1.71 -3.75 4.51
CA VAL A 36 -2.86 -3.19 3.78
C VAL A 36 -2.41 -2.36 2.59
N LEU A 37 -1.31 -1.62 2.69
CA LEU A 37 -0.77 -0.84 1.58
C LEU A 37 -0.25 -1.76 0.47
N GLU A 38 0.53 -2.79 0.81
CA GLU A 38 0.98 -3.81 -0.14
C GLU A 38 -0.20 -4.56 -0.78
N PHE A 39 -1.16 -4.97 0.05
CA PHE A 39 -2.37 -5.63 -0.43
C PHE A 39 -3.22 -4.71 -1.30
N SER A 40 -3.30 -3.42 -0.96
CA SER A 40 -3.95 -2.40 -1.77
C SER A 40 -3.23 -2.28 -3.11
N MET A 41 -1.91 -2.14 -3.16
CA MET A 41 -1.20 -2.11 -4.45
C MET A 41 -1.48 -3.32 -5.35
N ILE A 42 -1.72 -4.51 -4.77
CA ILE A 42 -2.03 -5.74 -5.50
C ILE A 42 -3.51 -5.85 -5.90
N LYS A 43 -4.44 -5.53 -4.99
CA LYS A 43 -5.89 -5.73 -5.17
C LYS A 43 -6.68 -4.48 -5.54
N TRP A 44 -6.15 -3.29 -5.27
CA TRP A 44 -6.81 -2.00 -5.44
C TRP A 44 -6.86 -1.64 -6.93
N GLN A 45 -7.78 -2.30 -7.61
CA GLN A 45 -8.28 -1.91 -8.92
C GLN A 45 -9.29 -0.78 -8.69
N VAL A 46 -8.84 0.47 -8.71
CA VAL A 46 -9.74 1.64 -8.68
C VAL A 46 -10.45 1.73 -10.02
N GLY A 47 -11.65 1.15 -10.10
CA GLY A 47 -12.61 1.39 -11.19
C GLY A 47 -12.56 0.40 -12.36
N GLU A 48 -13.12 0.83 -13.51
CA GLU A 48 -13.27 0.04 -14.76
C GLU A 48 -11.97 -0.11 -15.59
N THR A 49 -10.95 0.69 -15.32
CA THR A 49 -9.69 0.64 -16.06
C THR A 49 -8.65 -0.15 -15.29
N ASN A 50 -8.71 -1.46 -15.50
CA ASN A 50 -7.74 -2.42 -15.02
C ASN A 50 -6.34 -2.04 -15.57
N PHE A 51 -5.55 -1.27 -14.80
CA PHE A 51 -4.20 -0.81 -15.17
C PHE A 51 -3.33 -1.96 -15.69
N TYR A 52 -3.51 -3.16 -15.14
CA TYR A 52 -2.81 -4.35 -15.57
C TYR A 52 -3.17 -4.79 -17.00
N LYS A 53 -4.45 -4.64 -17.42
CA LYS A 53 -4.86 -4.85 -18.83
C LYS A 53 -4.22 -3.83 -19.76
N VAL A 54 -4.17 -2.55 -19.37
CA VAL A 54 -3.56 -1.50 -20.21
C VAL A 54 -2.06 -1.72 -20.36
N TYR A 55 -1.37 -2.04 -19.26
CA TYR A 55 0.06 -2.35 -19.27
C TYR A 55 0.37 -3.60 -20.11
N LYS A 56 -0.34 -4.72 -19.90
CA LYS A 56 -0.18 -5.94 -20.72
C LYS A 56 -0.46 -5.67 -22.20
N ARG A 57 -1.50 -4.89 -22.51
CA ARG A 57 -1.84 -4.54 -23.90
C ARG A 57 -0.71 -3.77 -24.59
N ASN A 58 -0.05 -2.84 -23.90
CA ASN A 58 1.07 -2.10 -24.46
C ASN A 58 2.34 -2.95 -24.60
N GLN A 59 2.59 -3.86 -23.66
CA GLN A 59 3.72 -4.79 -23.73
C GLN A 59 3.58 -5.76 -24.89
N ALA A 60 2.38 -6.33 -25.09
CA ALA A 60 2.08 -7.20 -26.23
C ALA A 60 2.29 -6.48 -27.57
N ARG A 61 1.86 -5.21 -27.66
CA ARG A 61 2.07 -4.37 -28.86
C ARG A 61 3.55 -4.14 -29.16
N LYS A 62 4.39 -3.90 -28.14
CA LYS A 62 5.85 -3.75 -28.32
C LYS A 62 6.49 -5.04 -28.86
N ILE A 63 6.16 -6.19 -28.26
CA ILE A 63 6.73 -7.49 -28.67
C ILE A 63 6.37 -7.81 -30.13
N VAL A 64 5.12 -7.58 -30.53
CA VAL A 64 4.67 -7.80 -31.90
C VAL A 64 5.36 -6.83 -32.87
N ALA A 65 5.46 -5.55 -32.53
CA ALA A 65 6.16 -4.55 -33.35
C ALA A 65 7.65 -4.91 -33.55
N THR A 66 8.33 -5.38 -32.49
CA THR A 66 9.73 -5.83 -32.58
C THR A 66 9.89 -7.05 -33.48
N ARG A 67 8.98 -8.03 -33.39
CA ARG A 67 9.00 -9.19 -34.30
C ARG A 67 8.79 -8.79 -35.75
N LEU A 68 7.79 -7.96 -36.02
CA LEU A 68 7.53 -7.46 -37.38
C LEU A 68 8.69 -6.65 -37.94
N SER A 69 9.42 -5.88 -37.11
CA SER A 69 10.62 -5.17 -37.56
C SER A 69 11.82 -6.08 -37.83
N GLN A 70 11.90 -7.24 -37.17
CA GLN A 70 12.95 -8.24 -37.43
C GLN A 70 12.64 -9.16 -38.60
N GLU A 71 11.36 -9.37 -38.92
CA GLU A 71 10.91 -10.17 -40.05
C GLU A 71 10.97 -9.39 -41.39
N ASN A 72 10.91 -8.05 -41.32
CA ASN A 72 11.01 -7.16 -42.49
C ASN A 72 12.43 -6.63 -42.76
N ALA A 73 13.47 -7.17 -42.09
CA ALA A 73 14.88 -6.80 -42.24
C ALA A 73 15.69 -7.99 -42.74
#